data_AF-A0AAD6BYE3-F1
#
_entry.id   AF-A0AAD6BYE3-F1
#
_cell.length_a   1.000
_cell.length_b   1.000
_cell.length_c   1.000
_cell.angle_alpha   90.00
_cell.angle_beta   90.00
_cell.angle_gamma   90.00
#
_symmetry.space_group_name_H-M   'P 1'
#
loop_
_entity.id
_entity.type
_entity.pdbx_description
1 polymer ?
#
loop_
_entity_poly.entity_id
_entity_poly.type
_entity_poly.pdbx_seq_one_letter_code
_entity_poly.pdbx_strand_id
1 'polypeptide(L)'
;MQFYAVLLEVATLLATTANAADCFSDSGSQICLNSTDLLKYREWLCTYKTWANNMPFDWLGANGHIATFTPSNVPNEQSCWDSTLDIIDQCLGYRNGGAYSLDGWSMTIDFCVDTSKWGH
;
A
#
# COMPACT_ATOMS: atom_id res chain seq x y z
N MET A 1 -50.86 7.56 31.50
CA MET A 1 -49.61 7.95 30.82
C MET A 1 -48.61 6.85 31.06
N GLN A 2 -48.19 6.12 30.03
CA GLN A 2 -47.29 4.98 30.19
C GLN A 2 -46.19 5.05 29.13
N PHE A 3 -44.98 4.83 29.60
CA PHE A 3 -43.73 5.35 29.07
C PHE A 3 -43.28 4.64 27.78
N TYR A 4 -42.71 5.44 26.88
CA TYR A 4 -42.03 5.00 25.67
C TYR A 4 -40.81 4.16 26.04
N ALA A 5 -40.76 2.90 25.59
CA ALA A 5 -39.53 2.12 25.57
C ALA A 5 -38.75 2.50 24.31
N VAL A 6 -37.67 3.27 24.48
CA VAL A 6 -36.68 3.53 23.43
C VAL A 6 -35.82 2.27 23.30
N LEU A 7 -35.97 1.55 22.20
CA LEU A 7 -35.09 0.45 21.81
C LEU A 7 -33.77 1.06 21.31
N LEU A 8 -32.70 0.91 22.08
CA LEU A 8 -31.33 1.21 21.65
C LEU A 8 -30.88 0.08 20.71
N GLU A 9 -30.72 0.38 19.43
CA GLU A 9 -30.10 -0.52 18.47
C GLU A 9 -28.59 -0.57 18.77
N VAL A 10 -28.12 -1.74 19.19
CA VAL A 10 -26.70 -2.02 19.42
C VAL A 10 -26.01 -2.03 18.07
N ALA A 11 -25.34 -0.93 17.71
CA ALA A 11 -24.41 -0.88 16.61
C ALA A 11 -23.24 -1.82 16.93
N THR A 12 -23.24 -3.00 16.31
CA THR A 12 -22.08 -3.90 16.31
C THR A 12 -20.96 -3.22 15.53
N LEU A 13 -20.02 -2.60 16.25
CA LEU A 13 -18.74 -2.20 15.69
C LEU A 13 -18.01 -3.47 15.24
N LEU A 14 -18.01 -3.72 13.93
CA LEU A 14 -17.00 -4.56 13.31
C LEU A 14 -15.66 -3.85 13.55
N ALA A 15 -14.95 -4.26 14.59
CA ALA A 15 -13.54 -3.95 14.71
C ALA A 15 -12.85 -4.68 13.55
N THR A 16 -12.74 -4.01 12.41
CA THR A 16 -11.78 -4.41 11.39
C THR A 16 -10.42 -4.36 12.07
N THR A 17 -9.79 -5.51 12.24
CA THR A 17 -8.36 -5.57 12.55
C THR A 17 -7.67 -5.01 11.31
N ALA A 18 -7.57 -3.67 11.25
CA ALA A 18 -6.76 -2.98 10.28
C ALA A 18 -5.34 -3.48 10.51
N ASN A 19 -4.86 -4.39 9.67
CA ASN A 19 -3.45 -4.65 9.58
C ASN A 19 -2.84 -3.36 9.03
N ALA A 20 -2.32 -2.54 9.93
CA ALA A 20 -1.61 -1.34 9.57
C ALA A 20 -0.40 -1.74 8.72
N ALA A 21 -0.10 -0.95 7.69
CA ALA A 21 1.13 -1.15 6.96
C ALA A 21 2.31 -0.83 7.89
N ASP A 22 3.30 -1.71 7.93
CA ASP A 22 4.55 -1.48 8.63
C ASP A 22 5.43 -0.57 7.78
N CYS A 23 5.43 0.72 8.09
CA CYS A 23 6.29 1.68 7.41
C CYS A 23 7.76 1.45 7.77
N PHE A 24 8.64 1.57 6.77
CA PHE A 24 10.07 1.39 6.98
C PHE A 24 10.62 2.35 8.05
N SER A 25 11.72 1.97 8.71
CA SER A 25 12.37 2.83 9.70
C SER A 25 13.08 4.04 9.09
N ASP A 26 13.34 4.01 7.78
CA ASP A 26 14.05 5.07 7.08
C ASP A 26 13.18 6.31 6.90
N SER A 27 13.71 7.46 7.32
CA SER A 27 13.07 8.76 7.09
C SER A 27 12.98 9.07 5.60
N GLY A 28 11.85 9.66 5.20
CA GLY A 28 11.59 10.16 3.84
C GLY A 28 12.82 10.83 3.19
N SER A 29 13.45 10.15 2.24
CA SER A 29 14.34 10.70 1.24
C SER A 29 13.60 11.84 0.54
N GLN A 30 14.31 12.90 0.16
CA GLN A 30 13.71 14.00 -0.62
C GLN A 30 13.48 13.61 -2.10
N ILE A 31 13.82 12.38 -2.48
CA ILE A 31 13.87 11.89 -3.86
C ILE A 31 13.02 10.61 -3.93
N CYS A 32 11.70 10.78 -3.92
CA CYS A 32 10.74 9.68 -3.93
C CYS A 32 9.64 9.89 -4.96
N LEU A 33 9.04 8.80 -5.42
CA LEU A 33 7.86 8.84 -6.27
C LEU A 33 6.72 9.57 -5.57
N ASN A 34 6.03 10.47 -6.28
CA ASN A 34 4.91 11.21 -5.72
C ASN A 34 3.65 10.33 -5.61
N SER A 35 2.69 10.76 -4.78
CA SER A 35 1.43 10.05 -4.56
C SER A 35 0.68 9.74 -5.86
N THR A 36 0.60 10.69 -6.79
CA THR A 36 -0.09 10.52 -8.06
C THR A 36 0.52 9.38 -8.89
N ASP A 37 1.84 9.31 -8.98
CA ASP A 37 2.52 8.26 -9.74
C ASP A 37 2.47 6.91 -9.01
N LEU A 38 2.52 6.88 -7.67
CA LEU A 38 2.31 5.67 -6.88
C LEU A 38 0.90 5.09 -7.08
N LEU A 39 -0.13 5.93 -7.07
CA LEU A 39 -1.52 5.51 -7.26
C LEU A 39 -1.79 5.03 -8.69
N LYS A 40 -1.18 5.67 -9.70
CA LYS A 40 -1.19 5.18 -11.09
C LYS A 40 -0.49 3.84 -11.21
N TYR A 41 0.64 3.68 -10.54
CA TYR A 41 1.39 2.44 -10.62
C TYR A 41 0.62 1.28 -9.98
N ARG A 42 0.02 1.53 -8.81
CA ARG A 42 -0.95 0.62 -8.19
C ARG A 42 -2.06 0.22 -9.17
N GLU A 43 -2.67 1.19 -9.84
CA GLU A 43 -3.75 0.92 -10.79
C GLU A 43 -3.30 -0.03 -11.89
N TRP A 44 -2.13 0.20 -12.47
CA TRP A 44 -1.56 -0.71 -13.46
C TRP A 44 -1.27 -2.10 -12.86
N LEU A 45 -0.55 -2.17 -11.74
CA LEU A 45 -0.13 -3.43 -11.11
C LEU A 45 -1.32 -4.33 -10.77
N CYS A 46 -2.36 -3.75 -10.16
CA CYS A 46 -3.52 -4.50 -9.69
C CYS A 46 -4.50 -4.81 -10.83
N THR A 47 -4.76 -3.87 -11.76
CA THR A 47 -5.67 -4.11 -12.91
C THR A 47 -5.14 -5.18 -13.86
N TYR A 48 -3.85 -5.16 -14.16
CA TYR A 48 -3.23 -6.14 -15.06
C TYR A 48 -2.77 -7.40 -14.34
N LYS A 49 -3.03 -7.52 -13.03
CA LYS A 49 -2.67 -8.67 -12.18
C LYS A 49 -1.18 -9.02 -12.26
N THR A 50 -0.34 -8.04 -12.53
CA THR A 50 1.10 -8.24 -12.74
C THR A 50 1.79 -8.71 -11.46
N TRP A 51 1.20 -8.38 -10.30
CA TRP A 51 1.64 -8.88 -9.00
C TRP A 51 1.68 -10.42 -8.89
N ALA A 52 0.86 -11.14 -9.68
CA ALA A 52 0.75 -12.59 -9.62
C ALA A 52 2.05 -13.32 -10.03
N ASN A 53 2.96 -12.60 -10.68
CA ASN A 53 4.27 -13.12 -11.04
C ASN A 53 5.25 -13.19 -9.86
N ASN A 54 4.90 -12.64 -8.68
CA ASN A 54 5.72 -12.65 -7.46
C ASN A 54 7.16 -12.14 -7.67
N MET A 55 7.32 -11.12 -8.52
CA MET A 55 8.60 -10.47 -8.77
C MET A 55 8.52 -8.99 -8.42
N PRO A 56 9.63 -8.35 -8.04
CA PRO A 56 9.69 -6.89 -7.92
C PRO A 56 9.39 -6.23 -9.26
N PHE A 57 8.67 -5.13 -9.22
CA PHE A 57 8.43 -4.28 -10.38
C PHE A 57 8.80 -2.84 -10.05
N ASP A 58 9.48 -2.19 -10.98
CA ASP A 58 9.91 -0.81 -10.87
C ASP A 58 9.05 0.11 -11.75
N TRP A 59 8.80 1.32 -11.24
CA TRP A 59 8.06 2.34 -11.97
C TRP A 59 8.77 3.68 -11.90
N LEU A 60 9.13 4.20 -13.08
CA LEU A 60 9.65 5.56 -13.23
C LEU A 60 8.49 6.55 -13.32
N GLY A 61 8.36 7.41 -12.31
CA GLY A 61 7.38 8.49 -12.28
C GLY A 61 7.69 9.62 -13.23
N ALA A 62 6.68 10.47 -13.45
CA ALA A 62 6.83 11.71 -14.20
C ALA A 62 7.76 12.70 -13.49
N ASN A 63 7.93 12.57 -12.16
CA ASN A 63 8.89 13.34 -11.39
C ASN A 63 10.35 12.82 -11.48
N GLY A 64 10.61 11.77 -12.28
CA GLY A 64 11.95 11.23 -12.48
C GLY A 64 12.48 10.36 -11.33
N HIS A 65 11.61 9.92 -10.43
CA HIS A 65 11.95 9.03 -9.32
C HIS A 65 11.34 7.64 -9.53
N ILE A 66 11.94 6.62 -8.92
CA ILE A 66 11.51 5.23 -9.08
C ILE A 66 10.91 4.73 -7.77
N ALA A 67 9.83 3.98 -7.87
CA ALA A 67 9.34 3.13 -6.79
C ALA A 67 9.40 1.66 -7.20
N THR A 68 9.65 0.77 -6.24
CA THR A 68 9.61 -0.68 -6.42
C THR A 68 8.43 -1.26 -5.64
N PHE A 69 7.60 -2.06 -6.30
CA PHE A 69 6.54 -2.85 -5.68
C PHE A 69 6.99 -4.31 -5.69
N THR A 70 7.06 -4.94 -4.51
CA THR A 70 7.50 -6.32 -4.32
C THR A 70 6.36 -7.16 -3.73
N PRO A 71 5.52 -7.78 -4.58
CA PRO A 71 4.49 -8.71 -4.16
C PRO A 71 5.07 -10.07 -3.80
N SER A 72 4.47 -10.73 -2.81
CA SER A 72 4.75 -12.12 -2.44
C SER A 72 3.46 -12.85 -2.13
N ASN A 73 3.07 -13.81 -2.96
CA ASN A 73 1.88 -14.66 -2.80
C ASN A 73 0.55 -13.91 -2.60
N VAL A 74 0.45 -12.68 -3.09
CA VAL A 74 -0.80 -11.89 -2.99
C VAL A 74 -1.95 -12.73 -3.56
N PRO A 75 -3.07 -12.93 -2.86
CA PRO A 75 -4.02 -13.98 -3.23
C PRO A 75 -5.00 -13.57 -4.32
N ASN A 76 -5.35 -12.28 -4.38
CA ASN A 76 -6.36 -11.77 -5.29
C ASN A 76 -6.17 -10.26 -5.54
N GLU A 77 -6.95 -9.75 -6.49
CA GLU A 77 -6.89 -8.37 -6.92
C GLU A 77 -7.23 -7.39 -5.80
N GLN A 78 -8.24 -7.69 -4.98
CA GLN A 78 -8.63 -6.85 -3.84
C GLN A 78 -7.49 -6.72 -2.83
N SER A 79 -6.79 -7.82 -2.53
CA SER A 79 -5.62 -7.80 -1.66
C SER A 79 -4.48 -6.94 -2.22
N CYS A 80 -4.29 -6.89 -3.55
CA CYS A 80 -3.36 -5.95 -4.18
C CYS A 80 -3.78 -4.50 -3.95
N TRP A 81 -5.05 -4.18 -4.21
CA TRP A 81 -5.58 -2.81 -4.05
C TRP A 81 -5.50 -2.32 -2.61
N ASP A 82 -5.95 -3.15 -1.66
CA ASP A 82 -6.03 -2.77 -0.25
C ASP A 82 -4.63 -2.61 0.35
N SER A 83 -3.75 -3.60 0.16
CA SER A 83 -2.39 -3.54 0.73
C SER A 83 -1.57 -2.37 0.20
N THR A 84 -1.64 -2.10 -1.10
CA THR A 84 -0.90 -0.98 -1.70
C THR A 84 -1.46 0.36 -1.26
N LEU A 85 -2.79 0.50 -1.14
CA LEU A 85 -3.42 1.70 -0.61
C LEU A 85 -3.02 1.94 0.85
N ASP A 86 -3.08 0.90 1.69
CA ASP A 86 -2.72 0.98 3.10
C ASP A 86 -1.27 1.43 3.29
N ILE A 87 -0.33 0.88 2.52
CA ILE A 87 1.07 1.30 2.56
C ILE A 87 1.23 2.76 2.12
N ILE A 88 0.57 3.16 1.02
CA ILE A 88 0.67 4.53 0.52
C ILE A 88 0.08 5.53 1.52
N ASP A 89 -1.10 5.27 2.05
CA ASP A 89 -1.81 6.19 2.96
C ASP A 89 -1.09 6.36 4.31
N GLN A 90 -0.54 5.27 4.85
CA GLN A 90 0.09 5.29 6.17
C GLN A 90 1.55 5.75 6.12
N CYS A 91 2.28 5.48 5.04
CA CYS A 91 3.73 5.66 5.01
C CYS A 91 4.20 6.84 4.15
N LEU A 92 3.48 7.20 3.09
CA LEU A 92 3.92 8.23 2.16
C LEU A 92 3.99 9.61 2.86
N GLY A 93 5.09 10.32 2.65
CA GLY A 93 5.34 11.62 3.27
C GLY A 93 6.00 11.55 4.65
N TYR A 94 6.05 10.36 5.26
CA TYR A 94 6.73 10.14 6.54
C TYR A 94 7.94 9.21 6.43
N ARG A 95 7.88 8.23 5.52
CA ARG A 95 8.88 7.17 5.34
C ARG A 95 9.13 6.90 3.87
N ASN A 96 10.20 6.15 3.60
CA ASN A 96 10.58 5.75 2.25
C ASN A 96 9.73 4.64 1.66
N GLY A 97 8.84 4.05 2.43
CA GLY A 97 8.11 2.88 2.00
C GLY A 97 7.45 2.18 3.17
N GLY A 98 6.89 1.03 2.89
CA GLY A 98 6.29 0.17 3.89
C GLY A 98 5.98 -1.22 3.35
N ALA A 99 5.57 -2.08 4.25
CA ALA A 99 5.15 -3.44 3.96
C ALA A 99 3.77 -3.71 4.56
N TYR A 100 2.98 -4.49 3.85
CA TYR A 100 1.75 -5.08 4.33
C TYR A 100 1.92 -6.59 4.27
N SER A 101 1.68 -7.30 5.36
CA SER A 101 1.77 -8.75 5.42
C SER A 101 0.58 -9.33 6.14
N LEU A 102 -0.04 -10.36 5.56
CA LEU A 102 -1.20 -11.05 6.12
C LEU A 102 -1.21 -12.49 5.63
N ASP A 103 -1.53 -13.46 6.49
CA ASP A 103 -1.79 -14.86 6.11
C ASP A 103 -0.77 -15.49 5.13
N GLY A 104 0.53 -15.19 5.32
CA GLY A 104 1.62 -15.77 4.53
C GLY A 104 1.85 -15.12 3.16
N TRP A 105 1.14 -14.04 2.83
CA TRP A 105 1.41 -13.18 1.68
C TRP A 105 1.84 -11.78 2.13
N SER A 106 2.49 -11.05 1.24
CA SER A 106 2.90 -9.67 1.51
C SER A 106 2.93 -8.80 0.26
N MET A 107 2.86 -7.49 0.49
CA MET A 107 3.16 -6.44 -0.46
C MET A 107 4.16 -5.50 0.20
N THR A 108 5.26 -5.22 -0.48
CA THR A 108 6.25 -4.24 -0.01
C THR A 108 6.39 -3.16 -1.06
N ILE A 109 6.41 -1.89 -0.65
CA ILE A 109 6.62 -0.77 -1.55
C ILE A 109 7.79 0.06 -1.03
N ASP A 110 8.81 0.24 -1.86
CA ASP A 110 9.86 1.25 -1.70
C ASP A 110 9.52 2.44 -2.61
N PHE A 111 9.23 3.59 -2.03
CA PHE A 111 8.90 4.83 -2.75
C PHE A 111 10.13 5.56 -3.31
N CYS A 112 11.35 5.22 -2.86
CA CYS A 112 12.51 6.09 -2.98
C CYS A 112 13.74 5.36 -3.51
N VAL A 113 13.54 4.49 -4.49
CA VAL A 113 14.60 3.63 -5.04
C VAL A 113 15.70 4.50 -5.63
N ASP A 114 16.94 4.25 -5.20
CA ASP A 114 18.11 4.96 -5.69
C ASP A 114 18.31 4.72 -7.20
N THR A 115 18.14 5.79 -7.97
CA THR A 115 18.28 5.78 -9.44
C THR A 115 19.73 5.56 -9.89
N SER A 116 20.73 5.64 -9.01
CA SER A 116 22.13 5.32 -9.32
C SER A 116 22.33 3.85 -9.70
N LYS A 117 21.41 2.95 -9.34
CA LYS A 117 21.41 1.54 -9.77
C LYS A 117 20.96 1.33 -11.21
N TRP A 118 20.39 2.37 -11.86
CA TRP A 118 19.84 2.32 -13.21
C TRP A 118 20.68 3.11 -14.23
N GLY A 119 21.83 3.66 -13.80
CA GLY A 119 22.75 4.41 -14.65
C GLY A 119 23.81 3.53 -15.30
N HIS A 120 23.52 2.99 -16.49
CA HIS A 120 24.50 2.66 -17.53
C HIS A 120 23.89 2.90 -18.92
#